data_AF-A0A1V5E7L2-F1
#
_entry.id   AF-A0A1V5E7L2-F1
#
_cell.length_a   1.000
_cell.length_b   1.000
_cell.length_c   1.000
_cell.angle_alpha   90.00
_cell.angle_beta   90.00
_cell.angle_gamma   90.00
#
_symmetry.space_group_name_H-M   'P 1'
#
loop_
_entity.id
_entity.type
_entity.pdbx_description
1 polymer ?
#
loop_
_entity_poly.entity_id
_entity_poly.type
_entity_poly.pdbx_seq_one_letter_code
_entity_poly.pdbx_strand_id
1 'polypeptide(L)'
;MSLLRKVNLEVQKYRLKRRSRQISFDLLKASILLGTVGGLAVAMIWTYAFVLSSPYFRIRETVVRGCKELTEKDVLAVAALPPGTNLLACNLEKTARAIRRNPWIREVFVGRELPDRIVIEVRERQPIAVLKHADGLFLVDREGLLFKRLEGMDDIDLPVLTGSEGSPETERALFGQSLALLDFLGRTQTFP
;
A
#
# COMPACT_ATOMS: atom_id res chain seq x y z
N MET A 1 -70.45 -45.77 6.98
CA MET A 1 -69.15 -45.28 7.48
C MET A 1 -68.28 -44.55 6.43
N SER A 2 -68.76 -44.27 5.20
CA SER A 2 -67.98 -43.59 4.14
C SER A 2 -68.24 -42.08 4.00
N LEU A 3 -69.41 -41.60 4.43
CA LEU A 3 -69.81 -40.19 4.27
C LEU A 3 -69.14 -39.26 5.29
N LEU A 4 -69.01 -39.69 6.55
CA LEU A 4 -68.33 -38.91 7.60
C LEU A 4 -66.84 -38.64 7.28
N ARG A 5 -66.18 -39.58 6.59
CA ARG A 5 -64.78 -39.43 6.17
C ARG A 5 -64.62 -38.40 5.04
N LYS A 6 -65.59 -38.33 4.11
CA LYS A 6 -65.60 -37.32 3.02
C LYS A 6 -65.81 -35.91 3.55
N VAL A 7 -66.78 -35.73 4.46
CA VAL A 7 -67.07 -34.42 5.07
C VAL A 7 -65.86 -33.88 5.85
N ASN A 8 -65.18 -34.74 6.60
CA ASN A 8 -64.00 -34.33 7.38
C ASN A 8 -62.81 -33.92 6.46
N LEU A 9 -62.65 -34.58 5.31
CA LEU A 9 -61.64 -34.24 4.30
C LEU A 9 -61.92 -32.92 3.58
N GLU A 10 -63.19 -32.57 3.34
CA GLU A 10 -63.56 -31.27 2.74
C GLU A 10 -63.33 -30.10 3.70
N VAL A 11 -63.63 -30.29 5.00
CA VAL A 11 -63.38 -29.27 6.03
C VAL A 11 -61.88 -29.04 6.24
N GLN A 12 -61.05 -30.10 6.25
CA GLN A 12 -59.59 -29.96 6.29
C GLN A 12 -59.03 -29.22 5.07
N LYS A 13 -59.52 -29.53 3.87
CA LYS A 13 -59.13 -28.82 2.63
C LYS A 13 -59.46 -27.32 2.70
N TYR A 14 -60.61 -26.94 3.25
CA TYR A 14 -61.02 -25.54 3.38
C TYR A 14 -60.17 -24.75 4.40
N ARG A 15 -59.80 -25.38 5.53
CA ARG A 15 -58.91 -24.76 6.53
C ARG A 15 -57.48 -24.57 5.99
N LEU A 16 -56.97 -25.52 5.21
CA LEU A 16 -55.65 -25.42 4.57
C LEU A 16 -55.59 -24.36 3.46
N LYS A 17 -56.67 -24.21 2.67
CA LYS A 17 -56.74 -23.24 1.55
C LYS A 17 -56.66 -21.77 2.00
N ARG A 18 -57.18 -21.45 3.19
CA ARG A 18 -57.16 -20.06 3.73
C ARG A 18 -55.78 -19.66 4.29
N ARG A 19 -55.07 -20.58 4.95
CA ARG A 19 -53.70 -20.38 5.47
C ARG A 19 -52.65 -20.43 4.35
N SER A 20 -52.84 -21.30 3.37
CA SER A 20 -51.96 -21.43 2.21
C SER A 20 -51.83 -20.14 1.41
N ARG A 21 -52.93 -19.37 1.27
CA ARG A 21 -52.93 -18.09 0.54
C ARG A 21 -52.04 -17.03 1.21
N GLN A 22 -52.02 -16.98 2.54
CA GLN A 22 -51.15 -16.05 3.29
C GLN A 22 -49.67 -16.45 3.15
N ILE A 23 -49.37 -17.74 3.37
CA ILE A 23 -48.01 -18.26 3.22
C ILE A 23 -47.49 -18.07 1.78
N SER A 24 -48.33 -18.27 0.76
CA SER A 24 -47.93 -18.02 -0.64
C SER A 24 -47.66 -16.54 -0.91
N PHE A 25 -48.40 -15.61 -0.29
CA PHE A 25 -48.12 -14.19 -0.43
C PHE A 25 -46.83 -13.77 0.28
N ASP A 26 -46.54 -14.34 1.45
CA ASP A 26 -45.30 -14.07 2.18
C ASP A 26 -44.09 -14.67 1.45
N LEU A 27 -44.22 -15.86 0.88
CA LEU A 27 -43.21 -16.46 0.00
C LEU A 27 -42.97 -15.60 -1.24
N LEU A 28 -44.04 -15.13 -1.90
CA LEU A 28 -43.92 -14.25 -3.07
C LEU A 28 -43.24 -12.93 -2.72
N LYS A 29 -43.64 -12.28 -1.62
CA LYS A 29 -42.99 -11.06 -1.12
C LYS A 29 -41.52 -11.29 -0.77
N ALA A 30 -41.21 -12.40 -0.12
CA ALA A 30 -39.83 -12.77 0.21
C ALA A 30 -39.00 -13.00 -1.06
N SER A 31 -39.55 -13.68 -2.08
CA SER A 31 -38.87 -13.87 -3.38
C SER A 31 -38.66 -12.55 -4.12
N ILE A 32 -39.63 -11.62 -4.10
CA ILE A 32 -39.47 -10.29 -4.69
C ILE A 32 -38.38 -9.52 -3.95
N LEU A 33 -38.39 -9.49 -2.62
CA LEU A 33 -37.37 -8.82 -1.82
C LEU A 33 -35.98 -9.41 -2.12
N LEU A 34 -35.85 -10.73 -2.12
CA LEU A 34 -34.58 -11.40 -2.44
C LEU A 34 -34.11 -11.06 -3.86
N GLY A 35 -35.02 -11.06 -4.83
CA GLY A 35 -34.75 -10.70 -6.21
C GLY A 35 -34.31 -9.23 -6.36
N THR A 36 -34.95 -8.30 -5.64
CA THR A 36 -34.54 -6.89 -5.65
C THR A 36 -33.16 -6.69 -5.05
N VAL A 37 -32.86 -7.31 -3.90
CA VAL A 37 -31.54 -7.25 -3.26
C VAL A 37 -30.47 -7.86 -4.16
N GLY A 38 -30.74 -9.04 -4.72
CA GLY A 38 -29.84 -9.70 -5.66
C GLY A 38 -29.59 -8.87 -6.92
N GLY A 39 -30.65 -8.30 -7.51
CA GLY A 39 -30.56 -7.41 -8.67
C GLY A 39 -29.74 -6.15 -8.37
N LEU A 40 -29.95 -5.53 -7.20
CA LEU A 40 -29.18 -4.35 -6.78
C LEU A 40 -27.69 -4.68 -6.60
N ALA A 41 -27.38 -5.84 -6.00
CA ALA A 41 -26.01 -6.30 -5.82
C ALA A 41 -25.32 -6.53 -7.17
N VAL A 42 -25.98 -7.21 -8.11
CA VAL A 42 -25.43 -7.43 -9.47
C VAL A 42 -25.22 -6.11 -10.20
N ALA A 43 -26.19 -5.19 -10.13
CA ALA A 43 -26.08 -3.87 -10.75
C ALA A 43 -24.91 -3.06 -10.16
N MET A 44 -24.71 -3.10 -8.84
CA MET A 44 -23.61 -2.43 -8.16
C MET A 44 -22.25 -3.00 -8.58
N ILE A 45 -22.12 -4.34 -8.66
CA ILE A 45 -20.90 -5.01 -9.13
C ILE A 45 -20.59 -4.62 -10.58
N TRP A 46 -21.58 -4.65 -11.46
CA TRP A 46 -21.43 -4.27 -12.87
C TRP A 46 -21.01 -2.81 -13.02
N THR A 47 -21.66 -1.90 -12.30
CA THR A 47 -21.35 -0.47 -12.34
C THR A 47 -19.93 -0.21 -11.83
N TYR A 48 -19.53 -0.86 -10.74
CA TYR A 48 -18.17 -0.77 -10.20
C TYR A 48 -17.12 -1.25 -11.20
N ALA A 49 -17.34 -2.42 -11.81
CA ALA A 49 -16.44 -2.97 -12.83
C ALA A 49 -16.34 -2.07 -14.07
N PHE A 50 -17.46 -1.48 -14.49
CA PHE A 50 -17.50 -0.54 -15.60
C PHE A 50 -16.71 0.74 -15.30
N VAL A 51 -16.87 1.33 -14.11
CA VAL A 51 -16.12 2.51 -13.68
C VAL A 51 -14.61 2.22 -13.62
N LEU A 52 -14.21 1.06 -13.10
CA LEU A 52 -12.81 0.61 -13.06
C LEU A 52 -12.22 0.27 -14.43
N SER A 53 -13.06 0.04 -15.43
CA SER A 53 -12.62 -0.22 -16.82
C SER A 53 -12.72 1.02 -17.70
N SER A 54 -13.22 2.14 -17.15
CA SER A 54 -13.41 3.37 -17.91
C SER A 54 -12.08 3.97 -18.35
N PRO A 55 -11.92 4.33 -19.64
CA PRO A 55 -10.71 4.96 -20.16
C PRO A 55 -10.46 6.37 -19.59
N TYR A 56 -11.47 6.96 -18.94
CA TYR A 56 -11.37 8.29 -18.33
C TYR A 56 -10.37 8.32 -17.16
N PHE A 57 -10.27 7.24 -16.38
CA PHE A 57 -9.34 7.11 -15.25
C PHE A 57 -8.05 6.38 -15.61
N ARG A 58 -7.72 6.26 -16.90
CA ARG A 58 -6.47 5.62 -17.31
C ARG A 58 -5.30 6.52 -16.94
N ILE A 59 -4.29 5.96 -16.27
CA ILE A 59 -3.08 6.72 -15.91
C ILE A 59 -2.41 7.18 -17.20
N ARG A 60 -2.23 8.50 -17.36
CA ARG A 60 -1.55 9.11 -18.50
C ARG A 60 -0.17 9.64 -18.14
N GLU A 61 -0.02 10.11 -16.92
CA GLU A 61 1.18 10.77 -16.46
C GLU A 61 1.47 10.35 -15.01
N THR A 62 2.74 10.05 -14.76
CA THR A 62 3.26 9.74 -13.43
C THR A 62 4.36 10.76 -13.15
N VAL A 63 4.18 11.56 -12.11
CA VAL A 63 5.11 12.63 -11.73
C VAL A 63 5.88 12.17 -10.51
N VAL A 64 7.21 12.10 -10.60
CA VAL A 64 8.08 11.83 -9.46
C VAL A 64 8.71 13.11 -8.94
N ARG A 65 8.66 13.33 -7.62
CA ARG A 65 9.23 14.50 -6.93
C ARG A 65 10.16 14.07 -5.80
N GLY A 66 11.14 14.92 -5.49
CA GLY A 66 12.04 14.73 -4.35
C GLY A 66 13.28 13.88 -4.62
N CYS A 67 13.50 13.49 -5.87
CA CYS A 67 14.72 12.89 -6.37
C CYS A 67 15.92 13.85 -6.28
N LYS A 68 17.02 13.43 -5.67
CA LYS A 68 18.31 14.16 -5.64
C LYS A 68 19.43 13.29 -6.22
N GLU A 69 19.65 12.13 -5.61
CA GLU A 69 20.62 11.12 -6.04
C GLU A 69 20.00 10.13 -7.01
N LEU A 70 18.74 9.72 -6.79
CA LEU A 70 18.04 8.83 -7.70
C LEU A 70 17.45 9.61 -8.86
N THR A 71 17.39 9.00 -10.05
CA THR A 71 16.64 9.59 -11.16
C THR A 71 15.17 9.19 -11.10
N GLU A 72 14.30 10.01 -11.69
CA GLU A 72 12.88 9.67 -11.86
C GLU A 72 12.68 8.32 -12.55
N LYS A 73 13.54 7.99 -13.52
CA LYS A 73 13.51 6.71 -14.25
C LYS A 73 13.76 5.53 -13.33
N ASP A 74 14.69 5.64 -12.37
CA ASP A 74 14.98 4.57 -11.40
C ASP A 74 13.77 4.31 -10.50
N VAL A 75 13.10 5.38 -10.05
CA VAL A 75 11.89 5.26 -9.23
C VAL A 75 10.75 4.64 -10.03
N LEU A 76 10.54 5.07 -11.28
CA LEU A 76 9.49 4.53 -12.15
C LEU A 76 9.73 3.06 -12.51
N ALA A 77 10.99 2.65 -12.72
CA ALA A 77 11.35 1.26 -12.99
C ALA A 77 10.95 0.34 -11.83
N VAL A 78 11.09 0.81 -10.59
CA VAL A 78 10.73 0.05 -9.39
C VAL A 78 9.24 0.18 -9.03
N ALA A 79 8.58 1.27 -9.43
CA ALA A 79 7.17 1.53 -9.14
C ALA A 79 6.20 0.44 -9.66
N ALA A 80 6.65 -0.38 -10.61
CA ALA A 80 5.94 -1.54 -11.14
C ALA A 80 4.50 -1.21 -11.56
N LEU A 81 4.32 -0.04 -12.19
CA LEU A 81 3.05 0.44 -12.72
C LEU A 81 2.94 0.06 -14.20
N PRO A 82 2.11 -0.94 -14.57
CA PRO A 82 1.96 -1.31 -15.96
C PRO A 82 1.31 -0.18 -16.76
N PRO A 83 1.74 0.07 -18.02
CA PRO A 83 1.09 1.04 -18.87
C PRO A 83 -0.38 0.68 -19.10
N GLY A 84 -1.25 1.69 -19.11
CA GLY A 84 -2.69 1.50 -19.32
C GLY A 84 -3.49 1.05 -18.10
N THR A 85 -2.86 0.98 -16.91
CA THR A 85 -3.57 0.69 -15.66
C THR A 85 -4.58 1.80 -15.32
N ASN A 86 -5.74 1.42 -14.79
CA ASN A 86 -6.72 2.36 -14.27
C ASN A 86 -6.27 2.91 -12.90
N LEU A 87 -6.30 4.24 -12.74
CA LEU A 87 -5.89 4.97 -11.55
C LEU A 87 -6.65 4.53 -10.28
N LEU A 88 -7.94 4.21 -10.41
CA LEU A 88 -8.80 3.76 -9.31
C LEU A 88 -8.53 2.29 -8.95
N ALA A 89 -8.20 1.46 -9.95
CA ALA A 89 -7.88 0.05 -9.75
C ALA A 89 -6.45 -0.17 -9.23
N CYS A 90 -5.57 0.83 -9.39
CA CYS A 90 -4.16 0.75 -9.01
C CYS A 90 -3.99 0.61 -7.49
N ASN A 91 -3.14 -0.33 -7.07
CA ASN A 91 -2.79 -0.50 -5.66
C ASN A 91 -1.58 0.37 -5.30
N LEU A 92 -1.86 1.58 -4.79
CA LEU A 92 -0.84 2.55 -4.37
C LEU A 92 0.10 1.98 -3.29
N GLU A 93 -0.42 1.19 -2.34
CA GLU A 93 0.43 0.63 -1.28
C GLU A 93 1.43 -0.37 -1.83
N LYS A 94 1.01 -1.18 -2.81
CA LYS A 94 1.91 -2.13 -3.48
C LYS A 94 3.03 -1.38 -4.19
N THR A 95 2.69 -0.31 -4.92
CA THR A 95 3.67 0.59 -5.56
C THR A 95 4.58 1.25 -4.54
N ALA A 96 4.03 1.81 -3.46
CA ALA A 96 4.80 2.43 -2.39
C ALA A 96 5.78 1.44 -1.74
N ARG A 97 5.32 0.22 -1.44
CA ARG A 97 6.17 -0.86 -0.90
C ARG A 97 7.25 -1.27 -1.88
N ALA A 98 6.95 -1.38 -3.18
CA ALA A 98 7.95 -1.71 -4.18
C ALA A 98 9.06 -0.65 -4.21
N ILE A 99 8.69 0.63 -4.27
CA ILE A 99 9.65 1.74 -4.30
C ILE A 99 10.49 1.78 -3.03
N ARG A 100 9.89 1.61 -1.84
CA ARG A 100 10.61 1.57 -0.54
C ARG A 100 11.64 0.45 -0.41
N ARG A 101 11.66 -0.55 -1.31
CA ARG A 101 12.72 -1.57 -1.32
C ARG A 101 14.06 -1.00 -1.79
N ASN A 102 14.08 0.14 -2.47
CA ASN A 102 15.31 0.82 -2.82
C ASN A 102 15.95 1.38 -1.54
N PRO A 103 17.19 1.00 -1.19
CA PRO A 103 17.80 1.40 0.07
C PRO A 103 18.04 2.91 0.21
N TRP A 104 18.16 3.65 -0.89
CA TRP A 104 18.27 5.10 -0.87
C TRP A 104 16.99 5.80 -0.40
N ILE A 105 15.86 5.12 -0.35
CA ILE A 105 14.57 5.72 -0.04
C ILE A 105 14.30 5.60 1.46
N ARG A 106 14.10 6.75 2.12
CA ARG A 106 13.68 6.83 3.52
C ARG A 106 12.17 6.72 3.64
N GLU A 107 11.48 7.56 2.89
CA GLU A 107 10.02 7.63 2.88
C GLU A 107 9.51 7.77 1.45
N VAL A 108 8.31 7.24 1.22
CA VAL A 108 7.61 7.40 -0.05
C VAL A 108 6.14 7.62 0.20
N PHE A 109 5.59 8.59 -0.51
CA PHE A 109 4.17 8.92 -0.56
C PHE A 109 3.71 8.77 -2.01
N VAL A 110 2.64 7.99 -2.20
CA VAL A 110 2.05 7.76 -3.52
C VAL A 110 0.60 8.24 -3.45
N GLY A 111 0.31 9.31 -4.19
CA GLY A 111 -0.99 9.94 -4.25
C GLY A 111 -1.64 9.79 -5.63
N ARG A 112 -2.96 9.93 -5.67
CA ARG A 112 -3.73 10.03 -6.91
C ARG A 112 -4.15 11.47 -7.11
N GLU A 113 -3.87 11.99 -8.29
CA GLU A 113 -4.38 13.27 -8.75
C GLU A 113 -5.39 12.97 -9.87
N LEU A 114 -6.68 13.00 -9.50
CA LEU A 114 -7.75 12.67 -10.44
C LEU A 114 -7.82 13.71 -11.56
N PRO A 115 -8.18 13.31 -12.79
CA PRO A 115 -8.66 11.98 -13.17
C PRO A 115 -7.58 10.98 -13.65
N ASP A 116 -6.37 11.42 -14.01
CA ASP A 116 -5.44 10.63 -14.83
C ASP A 116 -3.95 10.68 -14.40
N ARG A 117 -3.64 11.28 -13.23
CA ARG A 117 -2.27 11.45 -12.74
C ARG A 117 -1.97 10.66 -11.46
N ILE A 118 -0.75 10.12 -11.37
CA ILE A 118 -0.16 9.61 -10.13
C ILE A 118 0.99 10.54 -9.72
N VAL A 119 1.01 10.93 -8.45
CA VAL A 119 2.11 11.71 -7.87
C VAL A 119 2.87 10.83 -6.90
N ILE A 120 4.17 10.70 -7.12
CA ILE A 120 5.10 9.95 -6.26
C ILE A 120 6.05 10.96 -5.63
N GLU A 121 5.95 11.14 -4.32
CA GLU A 121 6.91 11.94 -3.58
C GLU A 121 7.88 11.01 -2.85
N VAL A 122 9.16 11.12 -3.20
CA VAL A 122 10.25 10.35 -2.63
C VAL A 122 11.05 11.24 -1.69
N ARG A 123 11.37 10.74 -0.50
CA ARG A 123 12.37 11.32 0.39
C ARG A 123 13.55 10.38 0.47
N GLU A 124 14.67 10.83 -0.05
CA GLU A 124 15.92 10.08 -0.03
C GLU A 124 16.61 10.14 1.34
N ARG A 125 17.36 9.10 1.66
CA ARG A 125 18.26 9.04 2.81
C ARG A 125 19.48 9.91 2.53
N GLN A 126 19.87 10.69 3.52
CA GLN A 126 21.09 11.49 3.46
C GLN A 126 22.20 10.75 4.18
N PRO A 127 23.29 10.38 3.50
CA PRO A 127 24.45 9.80 4.15
C PRO A 127 25.17 10.88 4.96
N ILE A 128 25.58 10.54 6.17
CA ILE A 128 26.28 11.46 7.09
C ILE A 128 27.67 10.95 7.49
N ALA A 129 27.90 9.65 7.34
CA ALA A 129 29.14 8.99 7.66
C ALA A 129 29.22 7.67 6.86
N VAL A 130 30.40 7.07 6.88
CA VAL A 130 30.65 5.73 6.39
C VAL A 130 31.00 4.86 7.59
N LEU A 131 30.27 3.78 7.84
CA LEU A 131 30.61 2.82 8.89
C LEU A 131 31.36 1.63 8.28
N LYS A 132 32.53 1.30 8.83
CA LYS A 132 33.20 0.03 8.56
C LYS A 132 32.56 -1.05 9.42
N HIS A 133 31.81 -1.95 8.80
CA HIS A 133 31.14 -3.06 9.46
C HIS A 133 31.46 -4.37 8.73
N ALA A 134 31.99 -5.35 9.47
CA ALA A 134 32.55 -6.59 8.91
C ALA A 134 33.55 -6.30 7.75
N ASP A 135 33.33 -6.89 6.57
CA ASP A 135 34.22 -6.80 5.40
C ASP A 135 33.82 -5.68 4.42
N GLY A 136 33.05 -4.68 4.87
CA GLY A 136 32.52 -3.64 4.00
C GLY A 136 32.44 -2.25 4.64
N LEU A 137 32.48 -1.26 3.77
CA LEU A 137 32.11 0.12 4.10
C LEU A 137 30.65 0.31 3.73
N PHE A 138 29.87 0.89 4.63
CA PHE A 138 28.45 1.12 4.45
C PHE A 138 28.10 2.58 4.73
N LEU A 139 27.23 3.15 3.90
CA LEU A 139 26.64 4.45 4.16
C LEU A 139 25.63 4.34 5.29
N VAL A 140 25.73 5.28 6.22
CA VAL A 140 24.84 5.38 7.38
C VAL A 140 24.16 6.74 7.38
N ASP A 141 22.88 6.74 7.73
CA ASP A 141 22.08 7.95 7.87
C ASP A 141 22.04 8.46 9.33
N ARG A 142 21.35 9.58 9.54
CA ARG A 142 21.22 10.23 10.86
C ARG A 142 20.48 9.38 11.90
N GLU A 143 19.75 8.34 11.47
CA GLU A 143 19.06 7.40 12.35
C GLU A 143 19.96 6.22 12.75
N GLY A 144 21.18 6.14 12.20
CA GLY A 144 22.09 5.03 12.42
C GLY A 144 21.75 3.80 11.59
N LEU A 145 20.98 3.95 10.51
CA LEU A 145 20.63 2.84 9.64
C LEU A 145 21.64 2.70 8.50
N LEU A 146 22.21 1.51 8.38
CA LEU A 146 23.07 1.13 7.26
C LEU A 146 22.19 0.81 6.06
N PHE A 147 22.33 1.56 4.96
CA PHE A 147 21.44 1.41 3.81
C PHE A 147 22.13 1.03 2.50
N LYS A 148 23.40 1.38 2.28
CA LYS A 148 24.09 1.02 1.03
C LYS A 148 25.55 0.65 1.28
N ARG A 149 26.00 -0.44 0.68
CA ARG A 149 27.44 -0.77 0.63
C ARG A 149 28.13 0.20 -0.31
N LEU A 150 29.29 0.68 0.12
CA LEU A 150 30.10 1.55 -0.67
C LEU A 150 30.94 0.75 -1.68
N GLU A 151 30.73 1.04 -2.96
CA GLU A 151 31.41 0.42 -4.10
C GLU A 151 32.26 1.50 -4.78
N GLY A 152 33.44 1.80 -4.22
CA GLY A 152 34.34 2.87 -4.67
C GLY A 152 34.38 4.08 -3.72
N MET A 153 35.51 4.77 -3.64
CA MET A 153 35.75 5.90 -2.71
C MET A 153 35.87 7.26 -3.42
N ASP A 154 35.69 7.31 -4.73
CA ASP A 154 36.28 8.38 -5.54
C ASP A 154 35.60 9.76 -5.42
N ASP A 155 34.51 9.90 -4.64
CA ASP A 155 33.80 11.19 -4.50
C ASP A 155 33.05 11.38 -3.17
N ILE A 156 33.56 10.82 -2.06
CA ILE A 156 32.85 10.85 -0.76
C ILE A 156 33.66 11.57 0.31
N ASP A 157 33.24 12.79 0.58
CA ASP A 157 33.71 13.60 1.71
C ASP A 157 32.84 13.35 2.94
N LEU A 158 32.89 12.12 3.47
CA LEU A 158 32.16 11.73 4.67
C LEU A 158 33.11 11.10 5.70
N PRO A 159 32.91 11.38 7.00
CA PRO A 159 33.73 10.78 8.06
C PRO A 159 33.55 9.25 8.09
N VAL A 160 34.67 8.54 8.26
CA VAL A 160 34.68 7.09 8.38
C VAL A 160 34.71 6.69 9.86
N LEU A 161 33.66 6.01 10.29
CA LEU A 161 33.52 5.45 11.62
C LEU A 161 33.97 3.98 11.61
N THR A 162 34.77 3.60 12.61
CA THR A 162 35.30 2.23 12.77
C THR A 162 35.15 1.78 14.23
N GLY A 163 35.36 0.49 14.51
CA GLY A 163 35.30 -0.06 15.88
C GLY A 163 33.91 -0.53 16.35
N SER A 164 32.96 -0.74 15.42
CA SER A 164 31.67 -1.37 15.72
C SER A 164 31.79 -2.90 15.68
N GLU A 165 32.16 -3.50 16.81
CA GLU A 165 32.18 -4.96 17.02
C GLU A 165 31.21 -5.39 18.14
N GLY A 166 30.22 -4.54 18.44
CA GLY A 166 29.36 -4.65 19.63
C GLY A 166 27.99 -5.28 19.34
N SER A 167 27.14 -5.39 20.37
CA SER A 167 25.73 -5.74 20.13
C SER A 167 25.01 -4.61 19.38
N PRO A 168 23.96 -4.90 18.58
CA PRO A 168 23.24 -3.87 17.81
C PRO A 168 22.69 -2.72 18.64
N GLU A 169 22.35 -2.98 19.91
CA GLU A 169 21.88 -1.97 20.86
C GLU A 169 23.02 -1.03 21.30
N THR A 170 24.18 -1.60 21.65
CA THR A 170 25.37 -0.85 22.03
C THR A 170 25.92 -0.06 20.84
N GLU A 171 25.90 -0.63 19.64
CA GLU A 171 26.33 0.06 18.41
C GLU A 171 25.45 1.25 18.10
N ARG A 172 24.11 1.15 18.26
CA ARG A 172 23.20 2.30 18.08
C ARG A 172 23.46 3.40 19.10
N ALA A 173 23.69 3.04 20.36
CA ALA A 173 23.99 4.01 21.42
C ALA A 173 25.33 4.73 21.18
N LEU A 174 26.38 3.99 20.83
CA LEU A 174 27.69 4.53 20.49
C LEU A 174 27.63 5.38 19.23
N PHE A 175 26.88 4.96 18.21
CA PHE A 175 26.69 5.72 16.98
C PHE A 175 26.06 7.09 17.25
N GLY A 176 25.03 7.15 18.10
CA GLY A 176 24.42 8.43 18.51
C GLY A 176 25.41 9.39 19.19
N GLN A 177 26.31 8.87 20.02
CA GLN A 177 27.37 9.67 20.66
C GLN A 177 28.43 10.13 19.65
N SER A 178 28.86 9.25 18.74
CA SER A 178 29.79 9.59 17.66
C SER A 178 29.21 10.67 16.74
N LEU A 179 27.91 10.60 16.44
CA LEU A 179 27.19 11.62 15.69
C LEU A 179 27.18 12.97 16.40
N ALA A 180 26.93 12.98 17.71
CA ALA A 180 26.96 14.20 18.51
C ALA A 180 28.36 14.82 18.54
N LEU A 181 29.41 13.98 18.59
CA LEU A 181 30.80 14.42 18.47
C LEU A 181 31.09 15.00 17.08
N LEU A 182 30.64 14.35 16.01
CA LEU A 182 30.82 14.85 14.63
C LEU A 182 30.12 16.19 14.42
N ASP A 183 28.89 16.37 14.92
CA ASP A 183 28.16 17.65 14.84
C ASP A 183 28.88 18.74 15.65
N PHE A 184 29.43 18.40 16.81
CA PHE A 184 30.24 19.32 17.61
C PHE A 184 31.52 19.76 16.88
N LEU A 185 32.25 18.81 16.29
CA LEU A 185 33.47 19.08 15.53
C LEU A 185 33.20 19.91 14.26
N GLY A 186 32.13 19.60 13.53
CA GLY A 186 31.74 20.35 12.33
C GLY A 186 31.31 21.79 12.63
N ARG A 187 30.71 22.06 13.79
CA ARG A 187 30.35 23.43 14.21
C ARG A 187 31.54 24.25 14.67
N THR A 188 32.57 23.62 15.21
CA THR A 188 33.64 24.35 15.90
C THR A 188 34.70 24.92 14.97
N GLN A 189 34.79 24.51 13.69
CA GLN A 189 35.75 25.00 12.65
C GLN A 189 37.22 25.16 13.08
N THR A 190 37.59 24.74 14.30
CA THR A 190 38.93 24.84 14.88
C THR A 190 39.73 23.57 14.72
N PHE A 191 39.13 22.53 14.14
CA PHE A 191 39.84 21.35 13.66
C PHE A 191 40.30 21.61 12.21
N PRO A 192 41.56 21.30 11.86
CA PRO A 192 42.09 21.47 10.51
C PRO A 192 41.39 20.58 9.49
#